data_AF-A0A8J3H226-F1
#
_entry.id   AF-A0A8J3H226-F1
#
_cell.length_a   1.000
_cell.length_b   1.000
_cell.length_c   1.000
_cell.angle_alpha   90.00
_cell.angle_beta   90.00
_cell.angle_gamma   90.00
#
_symmetry.space_group_name_H-M   'P 1'
#
loop_
_entity.id
_entity.type
_entity.pdbx_description
1 polymer ?
#
loop_
_entity_poly.entity_id
_entity_poly.type
_entity_poly.pdbx_seq_one_letter_code
_entity_poly.pdbx_strand_id
1 'polypeptide(L)'
;MAVTAAEIVALIDREMIAWDADRRQREAADEQGAPLPARWYARTLEDFRAALCPPETVEVQFSGGITQTCWAVTRAEGPYRVIYLPSAGYFALCVESRFGPLDIGVHGGAIDCYASV
;
A
#
# COMPACT_ATOMS: atom_id res chain seq x y z
N MET A 1 6.47 21.17 4.67
CA MET A 1 7.40 20.88 3.55
C MET A 1 6.72 19.87 2.65
N ALA A 2 6.86 19.98 1.33
CA ALA A 2 6.31 18.98 0.41
C ALA A 2 7.15 17.70 0.49
N VAL A 3 6.49 16.55 0.66
CA VAL A 3 7.15 15.24 0.60
C VAL A 3 7.67 14.98 -0.82
N THR A 4 8.88 14.43 -0.89
CA THR A 4 9.58 14.06 -2.12
C THR A 4 9.44 12.57 -2.41
N ALA A 5 9.62 12.19 -3.68
CA ALA A 5 9.66 10.77 -4.07
C ALA A 5 10.73 9.98 -3.30
N ALA A 6 11.88 10.58 -3.01
CA ALA A 6 12.96 9.93 -2.25
C ALA A 6 12.56 9.64 -0.81
N GLU A 7 11.81 10.53 -0.16
CA GLU A 7 11.28 10.29 1.19
C GLU A 7 10.24 9.15 1.20
N ILE A 8 9.41 9.06 0.16
CA ILE A 8 8.44 7.97 -0.01
C ILE A 8 9.16 6.63 -0.20
N VAL A 9 10.19 6.59 -1.05
CA VAL A 9 11.03 5.39 -1.22
C VAL A 9 11.67 4.98 0.10
N ALA A 10 12.22 5.93 0.86
CA ALA A 10 12.81 5.65 2.17
C ALA A 10 11.79 5.17 3.23
N LEU A 11 10.51 5.54 3.12
CA LEU A 11 9.44 4.99 3.95
C LEU A 11 9.20 3.52 3.60
N ILE A 12 9.03 3.22 2.31
CA ILE A 12 8.79 1.87 1.81
C ILE A 12 9.98 0.95 2.14
N ASP A 13 11.22 1.41 1.93
CA ASP A 13 12.43 0.64 2.23
C ASP A 13 12.50 0.25 3.71
N ARG A 14 12.18 1.20 4.61
CA ARG A 14 12.14 0.92 6.06
C ARG A 14 11.10 -0.13 6.39
N GLU A 15 9.92 -0.06 5.77
CA GLU A 15 8.86 -1.04 5.96
C GLU A 15 9.27 -2.43 5.44
N MET A 16 9.87 -2.50 4.25
CA MET A 16 10.37 -3.75 3.67
C MET A 16 11.48 -4.40 4.51
N ILE A 17 12.37 -3.59 5.10
CA ILE A 17 13.43 -4.08 6.00
C ILE A 17 12.82 -4.62 7.31
N ALA A 18 11.78 -3.95 7.82
CA ALA A 18 11.11 -4.34 9.05
C ALA A 18 10.12 -5.51 8.87
N TRP A 19 9.83 -5.91 7.63
CA TRP A 19 8.87 -6.97 7.34
C TRP A 19 9.41 -8.34 7.77
N ASP A 20 8.69 -8.99 8.67
CA ASP A 20 8.99 -10.33 9.19
C ASP A 20 7.75 -11.22 9.02
N ALA A 21 7.84 -12.17 8.09
CA ALA A 21 6.75 -13.07 7.74
C ALA A 21 6.32 -13.98 8.91
N ASP A 22 7.28 -14.41 9.75
CA ASP A 22 6.99 -15.24 10.92
C ASP A 22 6.31 -14.40 12.01
N ARG A 23 6.73 -13.14 12.18
CA ARG A 23 6.06 -12.21 13.10
C ARG A 23 4.63 -11.93 12.67
N ARG A 24 4.40 -11.68 11.38
CA ARG A 24 3.06 -11.46 10.81
C ARG A 24 2.14 -12.66 10.97
N GLN A 25 2.64 -13.87 10.73
CA GLN A 25 1.85 -15.08 10.98
C GLN A 25 1.41 -15.18 12.44
N ARG A 26 2.29 -14.86 13.40
CA ARG A 26 1.96 -14.89 14.83
C ARG A 26 0.92 -13.83 15.19
N GLU A 27 1.08 -12.60 14.72
CA GLU A 27 0.14 -11.49 14.97
C GLU A 27 -1.26 -11.79 14.40
N ALA A 28 -1.33 -12.38 13.20
CA ALA A 28 -2.61 -12.76 12.59
C ALA A 28 -3.29 -13.96 13.28
N ALA A 29 -2.56 -14.75 14.06
CA ALA A 29 -3.13 -15.86 14.81
C ALA A 29 -4.01 -15.38 15.98
N ASP A 30 -3.81 -14.14 16.41
CA ASP A 30 -4.53 -13.51 17.51
C ASP A 30 -5.85 -12.86 17.03
N GLU A 31 -6.05 -12.72 15.72
CA GLU A 31 -7.30 -12.29 15.09
C GLU A 31 -8.26 -13.48 14.90
N GLN A 32 -9.59 -13.27 14.85
CA GLN A 32 -10.55 -14.38 14.71
C GLN A 32 -10.40 -15.13 13.37
N GLY A 33 -9.52 -16.13 13.33
CA GLY A 33 -9.25 -16.96 12.15
C GLY A 33 -8.01 -17.85 12.33
N ALA A 34 -7.84 -18.86 11.48
CA ALA A 34 -6.57 -19.58 11.42
C ALA A 34 -5.57 -18.72 10.63
N PRO A 35 -4.38 -18.41 11.19
CA PRO A 35 -3.39 -17.60 10.49
C PRO A 35 -2.91 -18.31 9.22
N LEU A 36 -2.62 -17.53 8.18
CA LEU A 36 -1.96 -18.05 6.99
C LEU A 36 -0.51 -18.44 7.31
N PRO A 37 0.10 -19.40 6.61
CA PRO A 37 1.49 -19.80 6.89
C PRO A 37 2.46 -18.67 6.51
N ALA A 38 3.63 -18.59 7.16
CA ALA A 38 4.66 -17.54 6.96
C ALA A 38 5.04 -17.36 5.48
N ARG A 39 5.08 -18.45 4.72
CA ARG A 39 5.32 -18.42 3.26
C ARG A 39 4.33 -17.55 2.48
N TRP A 40 3.10 -17.40 2.98
CA TRP A 40 2.09 -16.52 2.40
C TRP A 40 2.51 -15.06 2.53
N TYR A 41 2.87 -14.62 3.75
CA TYR A 41 3.38 -13.26 4.01
C TYR A 41 4.71 -12.98 3.32
N ALA A 42 5.58 -13.98 3.18
CA ALA A 42 6.80 -13.85 2.39
C ALA A 42 6.49 -13.60 0.91
N ARG A 43 5.50 -14.33 0.37
CA ARG A 43 5.05 -14.14 -1.02
C ARG A 43 4.43 -12.76 -1.24
N THR A 44 3.66 -12.23 -0.28
CA THR A 44 3.13 -10.86 -0.34
C THR A 44 4.24 -9.82 -0.50
N LEU A 45 5.35 -9.96 0.23
CA LEU A 45 6.50 -9.05 0.09
C LEU A 45 7.16 -9.16 -1.29
N GLU A 46 7.27 -10.37 -1.84
CA GLU A 46 7.81 -10.60 -3.19
C GLU A 46 6.92 -9.97 -4.26
N ASP A 47 5.61 -10.18 -4.18
CA ASP A 47 4.64 -9.62 -5.12
C ASP A 47 4.61 -8.09 -5.00
N PHE A 48 4.63 -7.54 -3.78
CA PHE A 48 4.74 -6.09 -3.55
C PHE A 48 5.98 -5.49 -4.21
N ARG A 49 7.17 -6.11 -4.01
CA ARG A 49 8.41 -5.69 -4.67
C ARG A 49 8.30 -5.72 -6.19
N ALA A 50 7.66 -6.75 -6.73
CA ALA A 50 7.42 -6.87 -8.16
C ALA A 50 6.41 -5.84 -8.68
N ALA A 51 5.52 -5.33 -7.85
CA ALA A 51 4.54 -4.30 -8.20
C ALA A 51 5.10 -2.88 -8.10
N LEU A 52 6.14 -2.63 -7.29
CA LEU A 52 6.72 -1.30 -7.07
C LEU A 52 7.07 -0.57 -8.39
N CYS A 53 6.75 0.72 -8.43
CA CYS A 53 7.19 1.65 -9.46
C CYS A 53 7.83 2.90 -8.82
N PRO A 54 8.63 3.67 -9.60
CA PRO A 54 9.03 4.99 -9.15
C PRO A 54 7.79 5.80 -8.74
N PRO A 55 7.81 6.51 -7.59
CA PRO A 55 6.67 7.32 -7.18
C PRO A 55 6.26 8.31 -8.26
N GLU A 56 5.01 8.23 -8.69
CA GLU A 56 4.44 9.07 -9.75
C GLU A 56 3.22 9.83 -9.22
N THR A 57 3.12 11.12 -9.52
CA THR A 57 1.98 11.93 -9.09
C THR A 57 0.69 11.47 -9.80
N VAL A 58 -0.37 11.25 -9.04
CA VAL A 58 -1.68 10.83 -9.55
C VAL A 58 -2.81 11.53 -8.80
N GLU A 59 -3.87 11.88 -9.52
CA GLU A 59 -5.10 12.39 -8.89
C GLU A 59 -5.94 11.21 -8.39
N VAL A 60 -6.22 11.20 -7.09
CA VAL A 60 -7.00 10.14 -6.42
C VAL A 60 -8.32 10.71 -5.94
N GLN A 61 -9.39 9.98 -6.19
CA GLN A 61 -10.72 10.28 -5.70
C GLN A 61 -10.90 9.70 -4.29
N PHE A 62 -11.51 10.49 -3.41
CA PHE A 62 -11.86 10.11 -2.05
C PHE A 62 -13.37 10.22 -1.84
N SER A 63 -13.84 9.50 -0.83
CA SER A 63 -15.22 9.61 -0.35
C SER A 63 -15.60 11.07 -0.09
N GLY A 64 -16.82 11.46 -0.48
CA GLY A 64 -17.28 12.85 -0.39
C GLY A 64 -16.99 13.70 -1.63
N GLY A 65 -16.50 13.10 -2.73
CA GLY A 65 -16.27 13.79 -4.00
C GLY A 65 -15.03 14.68 -4.00
N ILE A 66 -14.07 14.36 -3.14
CA ILE A 66 -12.81 15.10 -3.00
C ILE A 66 -11.76 14.45 -3.90
N THR A 67 -10.99 15.27 -4.62
CA THR A 67 -9.83 14.81 -5.38
C THR A 67 -8.56 15.40 -4.78
N GLN A 68 -7.53 14.58 -4.60
CA GLN A 68 -6.22 15.02 -4.11
C GLN A 68 -5.08 14.44 -4.96
N THR A 69 -4.04 15.25 -5.16
CA THR A 69 -2.78 14.80 -5.72
C THR A 69 -2.03 13.91 -4.72
N CYS A 70 -1.82 12.66 -5.10
CA CYS A 70 -1.12 11.64 -4.34
C CYS A 70 0.07 11.09 -5.13
N TRP A 71 0.76 10.09 -4.59
CA TRP A 71 1.85 9.40 -5.28
C TRP A 71 1.54 7.92 -5.45
N ALA A 72 1.37 7.43 -6.68
CA ALA A 72 1.33 6.00 -6.94
C ALA A 72 2.70 5.39 -6.68
N VAL A 73 2.75 4.30 -5.90
CA VAL A 73 4.00 3.60 -5.55
C VAL A 73 4.04 2.16 -6.07
N THR A 74 2.90 1.64 -6.51
CA THR A 74 2.83 0.40 -7.28
C THR A 74 2.22 0.66 -8.66
N ARG A 75 2.59 -0.18 -9.62
CA ARG A 75 1.81 -0.34 -10.86
C ARG A 75 0.39 -0.77 -10.51
N ALA A 76 -0.54 -0.50 -11.42
CA ALA A 76 -1.87 -1.11 -11.32
C ALA A 76 -1.71 -2.61 -11.51
N GLU A 77 -2.06 -3.38 -10.49
CA GLU A 77 -2.11 -4.84 -10.52
C GLU A 77 -3.57 -5.27 -10.47
N GLY A 78 -4.09 -5.70 -11.62
CA GLY A 78 -5.53 -5.87 -11.77
C GLY A 78 -6.26 -4.54 -11.49
N PRO A 79 -7.31 -4.54 -10.64
CA PRO A 79 -8.04 -3.33 -10.33
C PRO A 79 -7.41 -2.51 -9.19
N TYR A 80 -6.24 -2.86 -8.65
CA TYR A 80 -5.72 -2.22 -7.45
C TYR A 80 -4.36 -1.54 -7.64
N ARG A 81 -4.10 -0.50 -6.84
CA ARG A 81 -2.77 0.07 -6.63
C ARG A 81 -2.63 0.67 -5.23
N VAL A 82 -1.39 0.79 -4.76
CA VAL A 82 -1.06 1.51 -3.54
C VAL A 82 -0.59 2.93 -3.89
N ILE A 83 -1.12 3.90 -3.16
CA ILE A 83 -0.71 5.31 -3.22
C ILE A 83 -0.18 5.78 -1.86
N TYR A 84 0.63 6.82 -1.85
CA TYR A 84 0.96 7.61 -0.67
C TYR A 84 0.17 8.92 -0.67
N LEU A 85 -0.48 9.24 0.45
CA LEU A 85 -1.28 10.45 0.65
C LEU A 85 -0.47 11.49 1.46
N PRO A 86 0.08 12.54 0.83
CA PRO A 86 0.94 13.50 1.54
C PRO A 86 0.24 14.29 2.65
N SER A 87 -1.07 14.55 2.52
CA SER A 87 -1.84 15.31 3.51
C SER A 87 -2.03 14.56 4.82
N ALA A 88 -1.96 13.24 4.81
CA ALA A 88 -2.17 12.39 5.98
C ALA A 88 -0.94 11.60 6.43
N GLY A 89 0.07 11.46 5.56
CA GLY A 89 1.35 10.82 5.90
C GLY A 89 1.31 9.30 5.93
N TYR A 90 0.38 8.66 5.20
CA TYR A 90 0.22 7.21 5.13
C TYR A 90 0.01 6.72 3.70
N PHE A 91 -0.04 5.40 3.54
CA PHE A 91 -0.40 4.74 2.30
C PHE A 91 -1.88 4.33 2.28
N ALA A 92 -2.45 4.24 1.09
CA ALA A 92 -3.81 3.78 0.87
C ALA A 92 -3.87 2.79 -0.29
N LEU A 93 -4.77 1.81 -0.18
CA LEU A 93 -5.16 0.97 -1.32
C LEU A 93 -6.26 1.70 -2.10
N CYS A 94 -6.08 1.79 -3.41
CA CYS A 94 -7.05 2.36 -4.32
C CYS A 94 -7.49 1.33 -5.35
N VAL A 95 -8.74 1.43 -5.79
CA VAL A 95 -9.26 0.70 -6.94
C VAL A 95 -9.19 1.58 -8.19
N GLU A 96 -8.71 1.04 -9.30
CA GLU A 96 -8.72 1.69 -10.60
C GLU A 96 -10.14 1.86 -11.09
N SER A 97 -10.48 3.08 -11.52
CA SER A 97 -11.78 3.40 -12.08
C SER A 97 -11.64 4.21 -13.37
N ARG A 98 -12.75 4.38 -14.09
CA ARG A 98 -12.82 5.26 -15.27
C ARG A 98 -12.34 6.69 -14.99
N PHE A 99 -12.47 7.16 -13.75
CA PHE A 99 -12.15 8.52 -13.36
C PHE A 99 -10.79 8.63 -12.64
N GLY A 100 -9.97 7.57 -12.73
CA GLY A 100 -8.72 7.43 -11.99
C GLY A 100 -8.88 6.62 -10.71
N PRO A 101 -7.81 6.46 -9.92
CA PRO A 101 -7.84 5.67 -8.69
C PRO A 101 -8.85 6.23 -7.68
N LEU A 102 -9.57 5.33 -7.01
CA LEU A 102 -10.53 5.63 -5.96
C LEU A 102 -10.07 4.99 -4.65
N ASP A 103 -9.89 5.80 -3.61
CA ASP A 103 -9.65 5.32 -2.26
C ASP A 103 -10.85 4.53 -1.73
N ILE A 104 -10.58 3.34 -1.18
CA ILE A 104 -11.60 2.43 -0.64
C ILE A 104 -11.56 2.31 0.89
N GLY A 105 -10.80 3.17 1.57
CA GLY A 105 -10.76 3.23 3.04
C GLY A 105 -9.79 2.25 3.70
N VAL A 106 -8.89 1.62 2.94
CA VAL A 106 -7.83 0.74 3.46
C VAL A 106 -6.54 1.56 3.55
N HIS A 107 -6.14 1.94 4.76
CA HIS A 107 -5.02 2.85 5.03
C HIS A 107 -4.01 2.23 5.99
N GLY A 108 -2.73 2.60 5.86
CA GLY A 108 -1.67 2.10 6.75
C GLY A 108 -0.28 2.16 6.12
N GLY A 109 0.52 1.12 6.40
CA GLY A 109 1.78 0.86 5.71
C GLY A 109 1.55 0.44 4.26
N ALA A 110 2.55 0.61 3.41
CA ALA A 110 2.45 0.30 1.99
C ALA A 110 2.21 -1.19 1.74
N ILE A 111 2.89 -2.05 2.50
CA ILE A 111 2.79 -3.51 2.38
C ILE A 111 1.47 -4.00 2.99
N ASP A 112 1.02 -3.40 4.09
CA ASP A 112 -0.28 -3.72 4.69
C ASP A 112 -1.47 -3.38 3.76
N CYS A 113 -1.42 -2.21 3.13
CA CYS A 113 -2.41 -1.83 2.11
C CYS A 113 -2.36 -2.81 0.94
N TYR A 114 -1.17 -3.19 0.47
CA TYR A 114 -1.01 -4.16 -0.62
C TYR A 114 -1.51 -5.56 -0.23
N ALA A 115 -1.32 -5.99 1.02
CA ALA A 115 -1.72 -7.31 1.52
C ALA A 115 -3.25 -7.48 1.71
N SER A 116 -4.03 -6.41 1.53
CA SER A 116 -5.48 -6.41 1.76
C SER A 116 -6.29 -6.94 0.57
N VAL A 117 -5.63 -7.47 -0.48
CA VAL A 117 -6.25 -8.02 -1.71
C VAL A 117 -6.23 -9.54 -1.76
#